data_AF-A0A7S1Y4U3-F1
#
_entry.id   AF-A0A7S1Y4U3-F1
#
_cell.length_a   1.000
_cell.length_b   1.000
_cell.length_c   1.000
_cell.angle_alpha   90.00
_cell.angle_beta   90.00
_cell.angle_gamma   90.00
#
_symmetry.space_group_name_H-M   'P 1'
#
loop_
_entity.id
_entity.type
_entity.pdbx_description
1 polymer ?
#
loop_
_entity_poly.entity_id
_entity_poly.type
_entity_poly.pdbx_seq_one_letter_code
_entity_poly.pdbx_strand_id
1 'polypeptide(L)'
;QHRERTSHLSISRMVSAETLQSWISKRYRLLVAGVDVDNGSDRPSVKDMELYTTALLVCSGADGVLDPKEKDWILGHQAAFGCPGEILDNVDELATKYTVDEICAEIKASPTLKYTDRSIIFHCISACYADGDLAPAELESIKKVADVFGLTDGDVEELLDLYLQQQALNDKVLKTLFKEKHPYNG
;
A
#
# COMPACT_ATOMS: atom_id res chain seq x y z
N GLN A 1 9.20 5.46 59.68
CA GLN A 1 9.54 6.20 58.44
C GLN A 1 9.45 5.22 57.29
N HIS A 2 8.28 5.17 56.63
CA HIS A 2 7.99 4.23 55.56
C HIS A 2 8.25 4.92 54.21
N ARG A 3 8.99 4.21 53.35
CA ARG A 3 9.37 4.60 52.00
C ARG A 3 8.16 4.82 51.09
N GLU A 4 8.35 5.82 50.23
CA GLU A 4 7.64 6.14 48.99
C GLU A 4 6.94 4.94 48.32
N ARG A 5 5.63 5.07 48.13
CA ARG A 5 4.94 4.40 47.01
C ARG A 5 4.81 5.42 45.90
N THR A 6 5.66 5.21 44.90
CA THR A 6 5.56 5.71 43.54
C THR A 6 4.12 5.68 43.06
N SER A 7 3.66 6.84 42.60
CA SER A 7 2.47 6.99 41.78
C SER A 7 2.64 6.14 40.52
N HIS A 8 1.89 5.04 40.44
CA HIS A 8 1.64 4.39 39.16
C HIS A 8 0.88 5.39 38.29
N LEU A 9 1.62 6.12 37.45
CA LEU A 9 1.09 6.79 36.27
C LEU A 9 0.41 5.71 35.42
N SER A 10 -0.90 5.65 35.54
CA SER A 10 -1.78 4.89 34.64
C SER A 10 -1.51 5.38 33.23
N ILE A 11 -0.86 4.55 32.42
CA ILE A 11 -0.80 4.69 30.96
C ILE A 11 -2.20 4.31 30.44
N SER A 12 -3.18 5.12 30.77
CA SER A 12 -4.55 5.01 30.27
C SER A 12 -5.01 6.40 29.86
N ARG A 13 -4.24 7.04 28.99
CA ARG A 13 -4.81 8.02 28.07
C ARG A 13 -5.40 7.22 26.92
N MET A 14 -6.71 7.28 26.75
CA MET A 14 -7.37 6.82 25.53
C MET A 14 -6.70 7.55 24.38
N VAL A 15 -5.81 6.86 23.68
CA VAL A 15 -5.24 7.31 22.41
C VAL A 15 -6.43 7.37 21.45
N SER A 16 -6.74 8.53 20.90
CA SER A 16 -7.82 8.62 19.90
C SER A 16 -7.51 7.69 18.73
N ALA A 17 -8.54 7.20 18.04
CA ALA A 17 -8.35 6.35 16.85
C ALA A 17 -7.41 7.03 15.83
N GLU A 18 -7.54 8.35 15.66
CA GLU A 18 -6.66 9.17 14.81
C GLU A 18 -5.20 9.17 15.28
N THR A 19 -4.96 9.29 16.59
CA THR A 19 -3.60 9.26 17.15
C THR A 19 -2.96 7.89 16.99
N LEU A 20 -3.76 6.83 17.17
CA LEU A 20 -3.30 5.45 16.98
C LEU A 20 -3.00 5.17 15.50
N GLN A 21 -3.89 5.55 14.60
CA GLN A 21 -3.70 5.37 13.15
C GLN A 21 -2.48 6.11 12.63
N SER A 22 -2.28 7.36 13.10
CA SER A 22 -1.07 8.11 12.84
C SER A 22 0.15 7.32 13.30
N TRP A 23 0.19 6.88 14.56
CA TRP A 23 1.32 6.11 15.09
C TRP A 23 1.60 4.81 14.31
N ILE A 24 0.57 4.02 14.01
CA ILE A 24 0.68 2.77 13.23
C ILE A 24 1.29 3.08 11.86
N SER A 25 0.75 4.06 11.13
CA SER A 25 1.23 4.38 9.79
C SER A 25 2.68 4.82 9.75
N LYS A 26 3.14 5.53 10.79
CA LYS A 26 4.54 5.95 10.90
C LYS A 26 5.46 4.76 11.08
N ARG A 27 5.11 3.82 11.96
CA ARG A 27 5.89 2.61 12.21
C ARG A 27 5.88 1.66 11.03
N TYR A 28 4.75 1.54 10.35
CA TYR A 28 4.65 0.75 9.14
C TYR A 28 5.54 1.31 8.02
N ARG A 29 5.45 2.62 7.73
CA ARG A 29 6.32 3.29 6.73
C ARG A 29 7.81 3.15 7.04
N LEU A 30 8.20 3.24 8.31
CA LEU A 30 9.59 3.00 8.70
C LEU A 30 10.01 1.55 8.40
N LEU A 31 9.15 0.57 8.70
CA LEU A 31 9.44 -0.84 8.49
C LEU A 31 9.55 -1.19 6.99
N VAL A 32 8.60 -0.72 6.17
CA VAL A 32 8.49 -1.16 4.77
C VAL A 32 9.22 -0.26 3.78
N ALA A 33 9.36 1.03 4.07
CA ALA A 33 9.96 2.01 3.17
C ALA A 33 11.20 2.69 3.76
N GLY A 34 11.60 2.37 5.01
CA GLY A 34 12.76 2.98 5.66
C GLY A 34 12.57 4.48 5.97
N VAL A 35 11.34 5.01 5.88
CA VAL A 35 11.07 6.43 6.06
C VAL A 35 10.80 6.73 7.54
N ASP A 36 11.73 7.45 8.18
CA ASP A 36 11.53 8.00 9.51
C ASP A 36 10.77 9.32 9.45
N VAL A 37 9.46 9.20 9.60
CA VAL A 37 8.51 10.32 9.55
C VAL A 37 8.39 11.08 10.87
N ASP A 38 9.11 10.68 11.93
CA ASP A 38 9.17 11.44 13.19
C ASP A 38 10.09 12.68 13.07
N ASN A 39 10.90 12.77 12.01
CA ASN A 39 11.81 13.90 11.74
C ASN A 39 11.24 14.96 10.79
N GLY A 40 9.92 15.06 10.65
CA GLY A 40 9.27 16.12 9.87
C GLY A 40 9.16 15.85 8.36
N SER A 41 9.07 14.58 7.94
CA SER A 41 8.71 14.29 6.55
C SER A 41 7.29 14.79 6.26
N ASP A 42 7.13 15.59 5.21
CA ASP A 42 5.81 15.99 4.74
C ASP A 42 5.00 14.75 4.33
N ARG A 43 3.82 14.58 4.95
CA ARG A 43 2.86 13.55 4.54
C ARG A 43 2.43 13.87 3.11
N PRO A 44 2.28 12.88 2.22
CA PRO A 44 1.66 13.11 0.91
C PRO A 44 0.31 13.83 1.08
N SER A 45 -0.04 14.68 0.11
CA SER A 45 -1.33 15.37 0.15
C SER A 45 -2.47 14.35 0.07
N VAL A 46 -3.65 14.71 0.57
CA VAL A 46 -4.85 13.86 0.44
C VAL A 46 -5.11 13.51 -1.04
N LYS A 47 -4.94 14.49 -1.94
CA LYS A 47 -5.07 14.29 -3.38
C LYS A 47 -4.05 13.28 -3.92
N ASP A 48 -2.79 13.35 -3.51
CA ASP A 48 -1.78 12.37 -3.95
C ASP A 48 -2.09 10.97 -3.44
N MET A 49 -2.60 10.84 -2.20
CA MET A 49 -3.05 9.54 -1.67
C MET A 49 -4.26 8.98 -2.44
N GLU A 50 -5.21 9.85 -2.83
CA GLU A 50 -6.36 9.47 -3.66
C GLU A 50 -5.88 8.98 -5.04
N LEU A 51 -5.00 9.74 -5.70
CA LEU A 51 -4.46 9.37 -7.01
C LEU A 51 -3.65 8.07 -6.94
N TYR A 52 -2.82 7.90 -5.91
CA TYR A 52 -2.08 6.66 -5.70
C TYR A 52 -3.01 5.47 -5.51
N THR A 53 -4.03 5.62 -4.65
CA THR A 53 -5.04 4.57 -4.40
C THR A 53 -5.79 4.23 -5.68
N THR A 54 -6.19 5.25 -6.45
CA THR A 54 -6.88 5.10 -7.73
C THR A 54 -6.02 4.33 -8.73
N ALA A 55 -4.72 4.63 -8.80
CA ALA A 55 -3.80 3.92 -9.70
C ALA A 55 -3.79 2.42 -9.43
N LEU A 56 -3.77 2.01 -8.16
CA LEU A 56 -3.86 0.60 -7.77
C LEU A 56 -5.19 -0.01 -8.22
N LEU A 57 -6.31 0.67 -7.95
CA LEU A 57 -7.65 0.18 -8.27
C LEU A 57 -7.88 0.02 -9.77
N VAL A 58 -7.47 1.00 -10.59
CA VAL A 58 -7.70 0.93 -12.03
C VAL A 58 -6.76 -0.06 -12.72
N CYS A 59 -5.59 -0.35 -12.13
CA CYS A 59 -4.72 -1.41 -12.63
C CYS A 59 -5.33 -2.79 -12.34
N SER A 60 -5.74 -3.03 -11.09
CA SER A 60 -6.40 -4.28 -10.69
C SER A 60 -7.71 -4.51 -11.46
N GLY A 61 -8.56 -3.50 -11.59
CA GLY A 61 -9.82 -3.62 -12.33
C GLY A 61 -9.70 -3.53 -13.86
N ALA A 62 -8.49 -3.62 -14.44
CA ALA A 62 -8.26 -3.34 -15.86
C ALA A 62 -8.91 -4.36 -16.82
N ASP A 63 -9.16 -5.58 -16.35
CA ASP A 63 -9.86 -6.62 -17.12
C ASP A 63 -11.41 -6.49 -17.05
N GLY A 64 -11.90 -5.50 -16.29
CA GLY A 64 -13.31 -5.23 -16.08
C GLY A 64 -13.88 -5.81 -14.78
N VAL A 65 -13.06 -6.53 -13.99
CA VAL A 65 -13.44 -7.09 -12.70
C VAL A 65 -12.36 -6.71 -11.67
N LEU A 66 -12.78 -6.15 -10.53
CA LEU A 66 -11.88 -5.98 -9.39
C LEU A 66 -12.13 -7.15 -8.43
N ASP A 67 -11.17 -8.08 -8.29
CA ASP A 67 -11.31 -9.21 -7.39
C ASP A 67 -11.33 -8.71 -5.92
N PRO A 68 -12.20 -9.30 -5.06
CA PRO A 68 -12.25 -8.91 -3.66
C PRO A 68 -10.90 -8.95 -2.93
N LYS A 69 -10.00 -9.88 -3.28
CA LYS A 69 -8.68 -9.98 -2.65
C LYS A 69 -7.75 -8.83 -3.04
N GLU A 70 -7.81 -8.37 -4.29
CA GLU A 70 -7.08 -7.19 -4.75
C GLU A 70 -7.58 -5.95 -4.03
N LYS A 71 -8.90 -5.78 -3.97
CA LYS A 71 -9.54 -4.68 -3.23
C LYS A 71 -9.15 -4.67 -1.75
N ASP A 72 -9.21 -5.82 -1.09
CA ASP A 72 -8.84 -5.97 0.32
C ASP A 72 -7.35 -5.66 0.53
N TRP A 73 -6.48 -6.09 -0.40
CA TRP A 73 -5.07 -5.76 -0.36
C TRP A 73 -4.85 -4.25 -0.47
N ILE A 74 -5.49 -3.59 -1.42
CA ILE A 74 -5.38 -2.14 -1.63
C ILE A 74 -5.85 -1.39 -0.39
N LEU A 75 -7.02 -1.74 0.16
CA LEU A 75 -7.55 -1.13 1.38
C LEU A 75 -6.62 -1.32 2.58
N GLY A 76 -6.13 -2.54 2.78
CA GLY A 76 -5.21 -2.85 3.88
C GLY A 76 -3.88 -2.10 3.75
N HIS A 77 -3.31 -2.07 2.55
CA HIS A 77 -2.07 -1.35 2.25
C HIS A 77 -2.24 0.15 2.48
N GLN A 78 -3.28 0.76 1.90
CA GLN A 78 -3.53 2.20 2.02
C GLN A 78 -3.85 2.59 3.47
N ALA A 79 -4.64 1.79 4.18
CA ALA A 79 -4.86 1.97 5.60
C ALA A 79 -3.53 1.94 6.38
N ALA A 80 -2.67 0.95 6.13
CA ALA A 80 -1.38 0.84 6.81
C ALA A 80 -0.42 2.01 6.49
N PHE A 81 -0.48 2.58 5.29
CA PHE A 81 0.26 3.80 4.93
C PHE A 81 -0.36 5.09 5.47
N GLY A 82 -1.53 4.99 6.12
CA GLY A 82 -2.23 6.11 6.73
C GLY A 82 -3.03 6.91 5.72
N CYS A 83 -3.63 6.29 4.71
CA CYS A 83 -4.60 6.94 3.85
C CYS A 83 -5.83 7.41 4.68
N PRO A 84 -6.35 8.64 4.45
CA PRO A 84 -7.58 9.12 5.08
C PRO A 84 -8.77 8.17 4.90
N GLY A 85 -9.59 8.03 5.95
CA GLY A 85 -10.79 7.18 5.92
C GLY A 85 -11.74 7.54 4.79
N GLU A 86 -11.90 8.83 4.47
CA GLU A 86 -12.74 9.30 3.36
C GLU A 86 -12.35 8.74 1.98
N ILE A 87 -11.08 8.38 1.76
CA ILE A 87 -10.64 7.73 0.52
C ILE A 87 -10.98 6.23 0.57
N LEU A 88 -10.73 5.59 1.71
CA LEU A 88 -10.98 4.16 1.92
C LEU A 88 -12.48 3.83 1.86
N ASP A 89 -13.32 4.71 2.41
CA ASP A 89 -14.78 4.56 2.43
C ASP A 89 -15.40 4.72 1.02
N ASN A 90 -14.68 5.36 0.08
CA ASN A 90 -15.14 5.64 -1.28
C ASN A 90 -14.41 4.81 -2.36
N VAL A 91 -13.79 3.69 -1.97
CA VAL A 91 -12.98 2.85 -2.87
C VAL A 91 -13.74 2.39 -4.13
N ASP A 92 -15.04 2.08 -4.01
CA ASP A 92 -15.86 1.62 -5.14
C ASP A 92 -16.14 2.74 -6.16
N GLU A 93 -16.30 3.97 -5.68
CA GLU A 93 -16.41 5.14 -6.56
C GLU A 93 -15.07 5.39 -7.25
N LEU A 94 -13.96 5.37 -6.50
CA LEU A 94 -12.62 5.60 -7.04
C LEU A 94 -12.23 4.59 -8.12
N ALA A 95 -12.60 3.31 -7.94
CA ALA A 95 -12.31 2.25 -8.91
C ALA A 95 -12.93 2.49 -10.30
N THR A 96 -13.99 3.31 -10.38
CA THR A 96 -14.69 3.60 -11.64
C THR A 96 -14.59 5.07 -12.07
N LYS A 97 -14.00 5.93 -11.22
CA LYS A 97 -13.89 7.37 -11.43
C LYS A 97 -12.93 7.74 -12.56
N TYR A 98 -11.90 6.93 -12.79
CA TYR A 98 -10.84 7.20 -13.74
C TYR A 98 -10.59 5.98 -14.65
N THR A 99 -10.27 6.26 -15.90
CA THR A 99 -9.59 5.31 -16.78
C THR A 99 -8.07 5.29 -16.49
N VAL A 100 -7.38 4.25 -16.97
CA VAL A 100 -5.91 4.16 -16.86
C VAL A 100 -5.22 5.39 -17.47
N ASP A 101 -5.69 5.87 -18.62
CA ASP A 101 -5.07 7.01 -19.31
C ASP A 101 -5.30 8.33 -18.54
N GLU A 102 -6.47 8.51 -17.91
CA GLU A 102 -6.76 9.68 -17.09
C GLU A 102 -5.94 9.69 -15.79
N ILE A 103 -5.80 8.54 -15.12
CA ILE A 103 -4.96 8.49 -13.91
C ILE A 103 -3.48 8.74 -14.25
N CYS A 104 -3.01 8.25 -15.41
CA CYS A 104 -1.66 8.52 -15.90
C CYS A 104 -1.42 10.02 -16.09
N ALA A 105 -2.40 10.75 -16.63
CA ALA A 105 -2.33 12.19 -16.79
C ALA A 105 -2.26 12.93 -15.44
N GLU A 106 -3.09 12.52 -14.47
CA GLU A 106 -3.09 13.10 -13.11
C GLU A 106 -1.78 12.84 -12.36
N ILE A 107 -1.26 11.61 -12.42
CA ILE A 107 0.04 11.25 -11.82
C ILE A 107 1.15 12.10 -12.42
N LYS A 108 1.18 12.25 -13.75
CA LYS A 108 2.18 13.05 -14.45
C LYS A 108 2.15 14.53 -14.05
N ALA A 109 0.97 15.05 -13.73
CA ALA A 109 0.79 16.43 -13.31
C ALA A 109 1.15 16.66 -11.83
N SER A 110 1.20 15.61 -11.00
CA SER A 110 1.50 15.74 -9.58
C SER A 110 2.99 16.06 -9.33
N PRO A 111 3.29 17.10 -8.51
CA PRO A 111 4.67 17.48 -8.20
C PRO A 111 5.38 16.48 -7.27
N THR A 112 4.64 15.59 -6.60
CA THR A 112 5.13 14.66 -5.57
C THR A 112 5.12 13.22 -6.08
N LEU A 113 4.06 12.78 -6.78
CA LEU A 113 3.94 11.41 -7.26
C LEU A 113 5.00 11.05 -8.31
N LYS A 114 5.57 12.02 -9.01
CA LYS A 114 6.71 11.78 -9.91
C LYS A 114 7.91 11.09 -9.25
N TYR A 115 8.03 11.15 -7.92
CA TYR A 115 9.11 10.51 -7.15
C TYR A 115 8.74 9.11 -6.64
N THR A 116 7.54 8.60 -6.97
CA THR A 116 7.11 7.26 -6.57
C THR A 116 7.34 6.20 -7.64
N ASP A 117 8.03 6.54 -8.73
CA ASP A 117 8.36 5.71 -9.90
C ASP A 117 8.27 4.19 -9.71
N ARG A 118 9.30 3.52 -9.20
CA ARG A 118 9.33 2.05 -9.06
C ARG A 118 8.42 1.58 -7.93
N SER A 119 8.17 2.41 -6.93
CA SER A 119 7.35 2.04 -5.77
C SER A 119 5.87 1.90 -6.10
N ILE A 120 5.30 2.79 -6.92
CA ILE A 120 3.90 2.69 -7.36
C ILE A 120 3.71 1.50 -8.29
N ILE A 121 4.67 1.23 -9.19
CA ILE A 121 4.63 0.06 -10.06
C ILE A 121 4.71 -1.24 -9.24
N PHE A 122 5.62 -1.31 -8.27
CA PHE A 122 5.72 -2.45 -7.38
C PHE A 122 4.42 -2.69 -6.59
N HIS A 123 3.76 -1.63 -6.12
CA HIS A 123 2.49 -1.76 -5.42
C HIS A 123 1.32 -2.08 -6.37
N CYS A 124 1.30 -1.60 -7.62
CA CYS A 124 0.31 -2.04 -8.61
C CYS A 124 0.44 -3.54 -8.86
N ILE A 125 1.67 -4.03 -9.09
CA ILE A 125 1.94 -5.48 -9.22
C ILE A 125 1.45 -6.23 -7.99
N SER A 126 1.77 -5.73 -6.79
CA SER A 126 1.37 -6.38 -5.53
C SER A 126 -0.15 -6.42 -5.34
N ALA A 127 -0.85 -5.36 -5.76
CA ALA A 127 -2.30 -5.28 -5.71
C ALA A 127 -2.95 -6.25 -6.70
N CYS A 128 -2.51 -6.22 -7.97
CA CYS A 128 -3.05 -7.08 -9.02
C CYS A 128 -2.83 -8.57 -8.70
N TYR A 129 -1.62 -8.92 -8.23
CA TYR A 129 -1.29 -10.30 -7.87
C TYR A 129 -1.90 -10.77 -6.53
N ALA A 130 -2.70 -9.96 -5.84
CA ALA A 130 -3.17 -10.30 -4.49
C ALA A 130 -4.09 -11.54 -4.48
N ASP A 131 -4.75 -11.83 -5.60
CA ASP A 131 -5.60 -12.99 -5.75
C ASP A 131 -4.84 -14.29 -6.11
N GLY A 132 -3.61 -14.14 -6.61
CA GLY A 132 -2.68 -15.18 -7.01
C GLY A 132 -2.43 -15.27 -8.53
N ASP A 133 -3.06 -14.42 -9.34
CA ASP A 133 -2.87 -14.35 -10.79
C ASP A 133 -2.55 -12.91 -11.22
N LEU A 134 -1.97 -12.73 -12.41
CA LEU A 134 -1.79 -11.40 -13.01
C LEU A 134 -2.35 -11.43 -14.41
N ALA A 135 -3.52 -10.85 -14.60
CA ALA A 135 -4.19 -10.85 -15.87
C ALA A 135 -3.37 -10.05 -16.91
N PRO A 136 -3.41 -10.44 -18.21
CA PRO A 136 -2.75 -9.66 -19.25
C PRO A 136 -3.21 -8.19 -19.30
N ALA A 137 -4.48 -7.91 -19.01
CA ALA A 137 -5.00 -6.54 -19.01
C ALA A 137 -4.44 -5.69 -17.85
N GLU A 138 -4.31 -6.28 -16.65
CA GLU A 138 -3.65 -5.66 -15.50
C GLU A 138 -2.19 -5.35 -15.83
N LEU A 139 -1.45 -6.32 -16.38
CA LEU A 139 -0.04 -6.13 -16.76
C LEU A 139 0.12 -4.98 -17.78
N GLU A 140 -0.72 -4.92 -18.79
CA GLU A 140 -0.68 -3.82 -19.77
C GLU A 140 -1.04 -2.47 -19.13
N SER A 141 -1.96 -2.44 -18.17
CA SER A 141 -2.27 -1.21 -17.42
C SER A 141 -1.09 -0.75 -16.55
N ILE A 142 -0.39 -1.68 -15.91
CA ILE A 142 0.82 -1.42 -15.11
C ILE A 142 1.91 -0.81 -15.99
N LYS A 143 2.13 -1.37 -17.19
CA LYS A 143 3.11 -0.84 -18.14
C LYS A 143 2.77 0.58 -18.58
N LYS A 144 1.49 0.89 -18.83
CA LYS A 144 1.06 2.27 -19.13
C LYS A 144 1.36 3.24 -17.99
N VAL A 145 1.15 2.83 -16.73
CA VAL A 145 1.51 3.66 -15.57
C VAL A 145 3.04 3.79 -15.47
N ALA A 146 3.80 2.73 -15.78
CA ALA A 146 5.26 2.74 -15.78
C ALA A 146 5.84 3.72 -16.82
N ASP A 147 5.22 3.81 -18.00
CA ASP A 147 5.58 4.73 -19.07
C ASP A 147 5.52 6.20 -18.62
N VAL A 148 4.62 6.55 -17.69
CA VAL A 148 4.53 7.92 -17.12
C VAL A 148 5.84 8.34 -16.46
N PHE A 149 6.55 7.38 -15.87
CA PHE A 149 7.84 7.56 -15.20
C PHE A 149 9.03 7.32 -16.12
N GLY A 150 8.79 6.95 -17.38
CA GLY A 150 9.85 6.59 -18.33
C GLY A 150 10.52 5.25 -18.02
N LEU A 151 9.83 4.36 -17.31
CA LEU A 151 10.28 2.99 -17.06
C LEU A 151 10.00 2.13 -18.29
N THR A 152 10.86 1.15 -18.54
CA THR A 152 10.73 0.20 -19.66
C THR A 152 9.97 -1.06 -19.24
N ASP A 153 9.50 -1.85 -20.21
CA ASP A 153 8.98 -3.20 -19.95
C ASP A 153 9.95 -4.05 -19.12
N GLY A 154 11.27 -3.92 -19.36
CA GLY A 154 12.29 -4.62 -18.59
C GLY A 154 12.35 -4.18 -17.11
N ASP A 155 12.07 -2.91 -16.82
CA ASP A 155 11.96 -2.44 -15.43
C ASP A 155 10.72 -3.01 -14.74
N VAL A 156 9.60 -3.14 -15.47
CA VAL A 156 8.37 -3.76 -14.96
C VAL A 156 8.59 -5.25 -14.69
N GLU A 157 9.26 -5.96 -15.62
CA GLU A 157 9.64 -7.36 -15.44
C GLU A 157 10.57 -7.57 -14.23
N GLU A 158 11.55 -6.68 -14.03
CA GLU A 158 12.43 -6.72 -12.85
C GLU A 158 11.64 -6.54 -11.55
N LEU A 159 10.66 -5.64 -11.52
CA LEU A 159 9.81 -5.41 -10.35
C LEU A 159 8.85 -6.58 -10.09
N LEU A 160 8.35 -7.22 -11.14
CA LEU A 160 7.55 -8.44 -11.01
C LEU A 160 8.38 -9.60 -10.45
N ASP A 161 9.59 -9.80 -10.97
CA ASP A 161 10.50 -10.81 -10.44
C ASP A 161 10.83 -10.55 -8.96
N LEU A 162 11.12 -9.30 -8.60
CA LEU A 162 11.33 -8.89 -7.21
C LEU A 162 10.12 -9.22 -6.32
N TYR A 163 8.90 -8.95 -6.80
CA TYR A 163 7.67 -9.28 -6.06
C TYR A 163 7.54 -10.78 -5.84
N LEU A 164 7.75 -11.59 -6.87
CA LEU A 164 7.67 -13.05 -6.78
C LEU A 164 8.73 -13.62 -5.83
N GLN A 165 9.95 -13.08 -5.86
CA GLN A 165 11.00 -13.42 -4.89
C GLN A 165 10.59 -13.08 -3.45
N GLN A 166 9.99 -11.90 -3.23
CA GLN A 166 9.49 -11.49 -1.92
C GLN A 166 8.39 -12.44 -1.41
N GLN A 167 7.45 -12.85 -2.27
CA GLN A 167 6.42 -13.82 -1.91
C GLN A 167 7.02 -15.18 -1.55
N ALA A 168 7.95 -15.68 -2.36
CA ALA A 168 8.64 -16.95 -2.08
C ALA A 168 9.40 -16.91 -0.74
N LEU A 169 10.03 -15.78 -0.42
CA LEU A 169 10.69 -15.58 0.86
C LEU A 169 9.70 -15.53 2.03
N ASN A 170 8.60 -14.79 1.90
CA ASN A 170 7.54 -14.71 2.91
C ASN A 170 6.98 -16.10 3.21
N ASP A 171 6.66 -16.86 2.17
CA ASP A 171 6.23 -18.25 2.25
C ASP A 171 7.22 -19.12 3.03
N LYS A 172 8.50 -19.01 2.69
CA LYS A 172 9.57 -19.74 3.36
C LYS A 172 9.67 -19.36 4.84
N VAL A 173 9.57 -18.08 5.17
CA VAL A 173 9.57 -17.58 6.56
C VAL A 173 8.40 -18.18 7.32
N LEU A 174 7.18 -18.09 6.80
CA LEU A 174 5.97 -18.62 7.45
C LEU A 174 6.07 -20.13 7.67
N LYS A 175 6.47 -20.91 6.66
CA LYS A 175 6.65 -22.37 6.77
C LYS A 175 7.77 -22.76 7.75
N THR A 176 8.78 -21.90 7.91
CA THR A 176 9.88 -22.11 8.86
C THR A 176 9.45 -21.84 10.30
N LEU A 177 8.71 -20.76 10.53
CA LEU A 177 8.25 -20.32 11.85
C LEU A 177 7.09 -21.17 12.36
N PHE A 178 6.16 -21.57 11.49
CA PHE A 178 4.91 -22.25 11.83
C PHE A 178 4.82 -23.60 11.13
N LYS A 179 5.41 -24.63 11.75
CA LYS A 179 5.51 -25.97 11.15
C LYS A 179 4.22 -26.79 11.15
N GLU A 180 3.35 -26.56 12.14
CA GLU A 180 2.15 -27.37 12.35
C GLU A 180 0.88 -26.55 12.20
N LYS A 181 0.74 -25.47 12.99
CA LYS A 181 -0.41 -24.57 12.96
C LYS A 181 0.03 -23.12 13.10
N HIS A 182 -0.57 -22.25 12.30
CA HIS A 182 -0.46 -20.80 12.47
C HIS A 182 -1.46 -20.36 13.54
N PRO A 183 -1.05 -19.69 14.64
CA PRO A 183 -1.94 -19.37 15.76
C PRO A 183 -3.09 -18.41 15.40
N TYR A 184 -2.97 -17.70 14.27
CA TYR A 184 -3.98 -16.77 13.76
C TYR A 184 -4.76 -17.33 12.56
N ASN A 185 -4.45 -18.54 12.10
CA ASN A 185 -5.29 -19.25 11.14
C ASN A 185 -6.07 -20.32 11.94
N GLY A 186 -7.38 -20.14 12.03
CA GLY A 186 -8.30 -20.99 12.79
C GLY A 186 -8.12 -22.47 12.52
#